data_AF-A0A946HSM9-F1
#
_entry.id   AF-A0A946HSM9-F1
#
_cell.length_a   1.000
_cell.length_b   1.000
_cell.length_c   1.000
_cell.angle_alpha   90.00
_cell.angle_beta   90.00
_cell.angle_gamma   90.00
#
_symmetry.space_group_name_H-M   'P 1'
#
loop_
_entity.id
_entity.type
_entity.pdbx_description
1 polymer ?
#
loop_
_entity_poly.entity_id
_entity_poly.type
_entity_poly.pdbx_seq_one_letter_code
_entity_poly.pdbx_strand_id
1 'polypeptide(L)'
;MNIRKKILISLFNPKTFFNYLKKDYFKKEKYYKFEFPVQITFFITERCNLNCPMCHVSESRRKFLEKSNQIDLDVELVKKALDEAKDFGSTIQLVGGEPLLYPNIFEVIKHANKNRLVTSITTNGTILKAKAKEIIDSKLKFLAVSLDSGLPKTHNKVRGADNVFDQALSGIKEIKKQRGWKNFPNIHLRTVISRESLDDFDTVYNIGAAQGIDEWSVSQFFYYPEGLKRKNDIFADKFKSGKDIWGMPIEQQNYFEKEQIEKLKSKTIGLEKMQKKAKFQVNVQDPGDLQKYYEGVPLSDKSYCDSPFWQIFIRQNGDIELCQGIIIGNVKEGTIKQAWESKKAKRFRELIKNKHITPACFRCCAMCKFKF
;
A
#
# COMPACT_ATOMS: atom_id res chain seq x y z
N MET A 1 -13.45 3.59 -1.09
CA MET A 1 -14.21 4.23 0.01
C MET A 1 -15.62 4.69 -0.39
N ASN A 2 -16.67 4.23 0.33
CA ASN A 2 -18.07 4.65 0.16
C ASN A 2 -18.25 6.18 0.23
N ILE A 3 -19.09 6.74 -0.62
CA ILE A 3 -19.36 8.18 -0.76
C ILE A 3 -19.73 8.87 0.57
N ARG A 4 -20.49 8.19 1.44
CA ARG A 4 -20.84 8.74 2.77
C ARG A 4 -19.61 9.02 3.63
N LYS A 5 -18.59 8.17 3.53
CA LYS A 5 -17.34 8.33 4.28
C LYS A 5 -16.43 9.37 3.64
N LYS A 6 -16.42 9.46 2.32
CA LYS A 6 -15.76 10.57 1.59
C LYS A 6 -16.31 11.92 2.06
N ILE A 7 -17.64 12.07 2.11
CA ILE A 7 -18.33 13.28 2.60
C ILE A 7 -17.98 13.54 4.06
N LEU A 8 -18.04 12.52 4.92
CA LEU A 8 -17.73 12.72 6.32
C LEU A 8 -16.28 13.17 6.53
N ILE A 9 -15.33 12.61 5.78
CA ILE A 9 -13.92 13.05 5.82
C ILE A 9 -13.77 14.47 5.28
N SER A 10 -14.50 14.86 4.23
CA SER A 10 -14.42 16.22 3.69
C SER A 10 -14.93 17.27 4.67
N LEU A 11 -15.94 16.94 5.48
CA LEU A 11 -16.43 17.82 6.55
C LEU A 11 -15.38 18.07 7.64
N PHE A 12 -14.51 17.09 7.91
CA PHE A 12 -13.44 17.24 8.91
C PHE A 12 -12.14 17.81 8.33
N ASN A 13 -11.79 17.46 7.08
CA ASN A 13 -10.48 17.76 6.47
C ASN A 13 -10.61 18.21 5.00
N PRO A 14 -11.02 19.46 4.73
CA PRO A 14 -11.25 19.95 3.37
C PRO A 14 -10.01 19.88 2.45
N LYS A 15 -8.82 20.25 2.97
CA LYS A 15 -7.56 20.20 2.21
C LYS A 15 -7.19 18.78 1.77
N THR A 16 -7.29 17.82 2.68
CA THR A 16 -7.03 16.40 2.38
C THR A 16 -7.99 15.86 1.34
N PHE A 17 -9.27 16.20 1.46
CA PHE A 17 -10.25 15.82 0.46
C PHE A 17 -9.96 16.47 -0.90
N PHE A 18 -9.58 17.73 -0.94
CA PHE A 18 -9.20 18.42 -2.18
C PHE A 18 -7.99 17.77 -2.86
N ASN A 19 -6.96 17.40 -2.12
CA ASN A 19 -5.83 16.65 -2.68
C ASN A 19 -6.23 15.27 -3.18
N TYR A 20 -7.11 14.58 -2.45
CA TYR A 20 -7.66 13.30 -2.86
C TYR A 20 -8.49 13.43 -4.15
N LEU A 21 -9.33 14.47 -4.26
CA LEU A 21 -10.03 14.82 -5.50
C LEU A 21 -9.05 15.14 -6.62
N LYS A 22 -7.96 15.86 -6.36
CA LYS A 22 -6.92 16.11 -7.36
C LYS A 22 -6.30 14.83 -7.90
N LYS A 23 -6.03 13.89 -7.01
CA LYS A 23 -5.54 12.57 -7.40
C LYS A 23 -6.56 11.76 -8.20
N ASP A 24 -7.83 11.78 -7.81
CA ASP A 24 -8.86 10.90 -8.41
C ASP A 24 -9.54 11.50 -9.66
N TYR A 25 -9.93 12.77 -9.62
CA TYR A 25 -10.77 13.43 -10.63
C TYR A 25 -9.97 14.21 -11.67
N PHE A 26 -8.86 14.81 -11.27
CA PHE A 26 -8.06 15.59 -12.22
C PHE A 26 -7.13 14.70 -13.05
N LYS A 27 -7.21 13.37 -13.08
CA LYS A 27 -6.38 12.48 -13.95
C LYS A 27 -6.36 12.77 -15.47
N LYS A 28 -6.96 13.87 -15.95
CA LYS A 28 -6.85 14.39 -17.31
C LYS A 28 -5.41 14.78 -17.67
N GLU A 29 -4.59 15.29 -16.75
CA GLU A 29 -3.15 15.50 -17.03
C GLU A 29 -2.31 14.29 -16.61
N LYS A 30 -1.35 13.93 -17.47
CA LYS A 30 -0.45 12.80 -17.26
C LYS A 30 0.46 12.96 -16.04
N TYR A 31 0.83 14.19 -15.68
CA TYR A 31 1.77 14.49 -14.58
C TYR A 31 1.43 15.79 -13.85
N TYR A 32 0.70 15.69 -12.72
CA TYR A 32 0.42 16.84 -11.87
C TYR A 32 1.66 17.33 -11.10
N LYS A 33 1.78 18.65 -10.95
CA LYS A 33 2.80 19.26 -10.10
C LYS A 33 2.18 19.67 -8.76
N PHE A 34 2.31 18.80 -7.76
CA PHE A 34 1.95 19.15 -6.39
C PHE A 34 3.12 19.86 -5.69
N GLU A 35 2.80 20.88 -4.89
CA GLU A 35 3.78 21.62 -4.08
C GLU A 35 4.35 20.77 -2.93
N PHE A 36 3.60 19.75 -2.51
CA PHE A 36 3.96 18.82 -1.44
C PHE A 36 3.30 17.45 -1.71
N PRO A 37 3.84 16.33 -1.23
CA PRO A 37 3.22 15.02 -1.43
C PRO A 37 1.79 14.97 -0.89
N VAL A 38 0.85 14.54 -1.74
CA VAL A 38 -0.54 14.26 -1.37
C VAL A 38 -0.63 13.10 -0.38
N GLN A 39 0.22 12.09 -0.54
CA GLN A 39 0.28 10.95 0.36
C GLN A 39 1.70 10.74 0.89
N ILE A 40 1.81 10.49 2.19
CA ILE A 40 3.05 10.13 2.86
C ILE A 40 2.85 8.76 3.48
N THR A 41 3.66 7.80 3.05
CA THR A 41 3.61 6.44 3.56
C THR A 41 4.82 6.18 4.45
N PHE A 42 4.61 5.97 5.73
CA PHE A 42 5.67 5.62 6.68
C PHE A 42 5.78 4.10 6.77
N PHE A 43 6.95 3.56 6.43
CA PHE A 43 7.38 2.25 6.93
C PHE A 43 7.87 2.46 8.37
N ILE A 44 6.94 2.37 9.33
CA ILE A 44 7.12 2.87 10.70
C ILE A 44 7.96 1.94 11.58
N THR A 45 7.97 0.65 11.26
CA THR A 45 8.65 -0.40 12.00
C THR A 45 8.99 -1.56 11.09
N GLU A 46 10.05 -2.30 11.39
CA GLU A 46 10.37 -3.60 10.81
C GLU A 46 9.81 -4.78 11.64
N ARG A 47 9.35 -4.52 12.87
CA ARG A 47 8.73 -5.55 13.73
C ARG A 47 7.55 -6.15 13.02
N CYS A 48 7.50 -7.47 12.91
CA CYS A 48 6.30 -8.21 12.53
C CYS A 48 6.31 -9.54 13.25
N ASN A 49 5.15 -9.95 13.72
CA ASN A 49 4.95 -11.25 14.33
C ASN A 49 4.64 -12.35 13.30
N LEU A 50 4.74 -12.06 12.00
CA LEU A 50 4.60 -13.02 10.90
C LEU A 50 5.80 -12.97 9.95
N ASN A 51 6.00 -14.09 9.24
CA ASN A 51 7.01 -14.24 8.19
C ASN A 51 6.37 -14.83 6.92
N CYS A 52 5.37 -14.12 6.38
CA CYS A 52 4.57 -14.61 5.26
C CYS A 52 5.47 -14.95 4.05
N PRO A 53 5.34 -16.15 3.44
CA PRO A 53 6.15 -16.56 2.28
C PRO A 53 6.11 -15.58 1.10
N MET A 54 4.99 -14.88 0.94
CA MET A 54 4.75 -13.90 -0.12
C MET A 54 5.32 -12.50 0.17
N CYS A 55 5.89 -12.26 1.35
CA CYS A 55 6.25 -10.92 1.79
C CYS A 55 7.63 -10.48 1.26
N HIS A 56 7.65 -9.72 0.16
CA HIS A 56 8.87 -9.09 -0.35
C HIS A 56 9.52 -8.15 0.67
N VAL A 57 8.70 -7.55 1.54
CA VAL A 57 9.18 -6.70 2.62
C VAL A 57 9.93 -7.51 3.67
N SER A 58 9.67 -8.81 3.85
CA SER A 58 10.40 -9.62 4.85
C SER A 58 11.87 -9.87 4.47
N GLU A 59 12.17 -9.99 3.18
CA GLU A 59 13.53 -10.19 2.69
C GLU A 59 14.27 -8.84 2.66
N SER A 60 13.60 -7.78 2.21
CA SER A 60 14.16 -6.43 2.29
C SER A 60 14.37 -6.00 3.74
N ARG A 61 13.47 -6.38 4.65
CA ARG A 61 13.61 -6.21 6.11
C ARG A 61 14.87 -6.88 6.62
N ARG A 62 15.10 -8.16 6.29
CA ARG A 62 16.29 -8.89 6.75
C ARG A 62 17.57 -8.19 6.28
N LYS A 63 17.65 -7.87 4.99
CA LYS A 63 18.79 -7.13 4.40
C LYS A 63 18.94 -5.70 4.93
N PHE A 64 17.85 -5.06 5.33
CA PHE A 64 17.86 -3.71 5.90
C PHE A 64 18.27 -3.71 7.38
N LEU A 65 17.82 -4.69 8.16
CA LEU A 65 18.24 -4.88 9.55
C LEU A 65 19.75 -5.12 9.63
N GLU A 66 20.29 -5.95 8.72
CA GLU A 66 21.74 -6.17 8.58
C GLU A 66 22.53 -4.88 8.29
N LYS A 67 21.91 -3.87 7.66
CA LYS A 67 22.58 -2.64 7.23
C LYS A 67 22.41 -1.45 8.18
N SER A 68 21.24 -1.30 8.79
CA SER A 68 20.87 -0.08 9.53
C SER A 68 20.82 -0.26 11.05
N ASN A 69 20.67 -1.50 11.54
CA ASN A 69 20.31 -1.81 12.94
C ASN A 69 19.04 -1.10 13.46
N GLN A 70 18.34 -0.31 12.64
CA GLN A 70 17.19 0.49 13.05
C GLN A 70 15.90 -0.29 12.80
N ILE A 71 15.21 -0.65 13.88
CA ILE A 71 13.96 -1.43 13.79
C ILE A 71 12.74 -0.51 13.66
N ASP A 72 12.75 0.64 14.31
CA ASP A 72 11.60 1.53 14.47
C ASP A 72 11.97 2.95 14.00
N LEU A 73 11.06 3.65 13.32
CA LEU A 73 11.25 5.07 13.03
C LEU A 73 11.07 5.88 14.30
N ASP A 74 11.98 6.82 14.56
CA ASP A 74 11.90 7.72 15.71
C ASP A 74 10.57 8.51 15.68
N VAL A 75 9.83 8.43 16.79
CA VAL A 75 8.52 9.06 16.93
C VAL A 75 8.58 10.58 16.76
N GLU A 76 9.66 11.23 17.19
CA GLU A 76 9.81 12.68 17.08
C GLU A 76 10.04 13.10 15.63
N LEU A 77 10.75 12.29 14.84
CA LEU A 77 10.88 12.50 13.39
C LEU A 77 9.54 12.33 12.68
N VAL A 78 8.71 11.38 13.12
CA VAL A 78 7.35 11.20 12.59
C VAL A 78 6.48 12.40 12.92
N LYS A 79 6.48 12.88 14.17
CA LYS A 79 5.72 14.07 14.57
C LYS A 79 6.12 15.32 13.78
N LYS A 80 7.43 15.57 13.62
CA LYS A 80 7.97 16.65 12.79
C LYS A 80 7.45 16.55 11.35
N ALA A 81 7.51 15.38 10.74
CA ALA A 81 6.98 15.13 9.40
C ALA A 81 5.46 15.40 9.29
N LEU A 82 4.69 15.05 10.33
CA LEU A 82 3.26 15.33 10.41
C LEU A 82 2.97 16.83 10.59
N ASP A 83 3.81 17.56 11.31
CA ASP A 83 3.67 19.02 11.48
C ASP A 83 3.87 19.73 10.15
N GLU A 84 4.84 19.30 9.34
CA GLU A 84 5.02 19.81 7.97
C GLU A 84 3.83 19.50 7.06
N ALA A 85 3.29 18.27 7.14
CA ALA A 85 2.20 17.81 6.28
C ALA A 85 0.86 18.52 6.53
N LYS A 86 0.67 19.07 7.74
CA LYS A 86 -0.54 19.79 8.18
C LYS A 86 -0.97 20.88 7.21
N ASP A 87 -0.02 21.69 6.73
CA ASP A 87 -0.34 22.88 5.93
C ASP A 87 -0.79 22.52 4.51
N PHE A 88 -0.40 21.34 4.03
CA PHE A 88 -0.71 20.83 2.70
C PHE A 88 -1.89 19.86 2.69
N GLY A 89 -2.25 19.30 3.85
CA GLY A 89 -3.36 18.36 3.96
C GLY A 89 -3.05 16.99 3.37
N SER A 90 -1.86 16.45 3.58
CA SER A 90 -1.50 15.11 3.10
C SER A 90 -2.33 14.01 3.79
N THR A 91 -2.53 12.87 3.12
CA THR A 91 -2.98 11.63 3.75
C THR A 91 -1.78 10.85 4.27
N ILE A 92 -1.92 10.26 5.45
CA ILE A 92 -0.86 9.53 6.13
C ILE A 92 -1.19 8.04 6.12
N GLN A 93 -0.28 7.24 5.57
CA GLN A 93 -0.36 5.79 5.62
C GLN A 93 0.74 5.23 6.52
N LEU A 94 0.36 4.45 7.52
CA LEU A 94 1.26 3.81 8.48
C LEU A 94 1.32 2.31 8.13
N VAL A 95 2.47 1.88 7.61
CA VAL A 95 2.78 0.51 7.20
C VAL A 95 4.14 0.12 7.78
N GLY A 96 4.73 -0.99 7.34
CA GLY A 96 6.00 -1.51 7.84
C GLY A 96 5.97 -3.03 7.83
N GLY A 97 6.51 -3.65 8.87
CA GLY A 97 6.17 -5.01 9.27
C GLY A 97 4.71 -5.11 9.71
N GLU A 98 4.47 -5.07 11.01
CA GLU A 98 3.14 -4.97 11.62
C GLU A 98 3.04 -3.64 12.40
N PRO A 99 2.35 -2.62 11.87
CA PRO A 99 2.27 -1.30 12.50
C PRO A 99 1.73 -1.32 13.92
N LEU A 100 0.87 -2.28 14.28
CA LEU A 100 0.33 -2.40 15.65
C LEU A 100 1.37 -2.88 16.68
N LEU A 101 2.56 -3.29 16.25
CA LEU A 101 3.72 -3.58 17.12
C LEU A 101 4.62 -2.36 17.35
N TYR A 102 4.43 -1.26 16.62
CA TYR A 102 5.18 -0.03 16.85
C TYR A 102 4.74 0.63 18.17
N PRO A 103 5.64 0.85 19.15
CA PRO A 103 5.27 1.28 20.50
C PRO A 103 4.40 2.56 20.53
N ASN A 104 4.69 3.51 19.65
CA ASN A 104 4.07 4.83 19.65
C ASN A 104 2.98 4.99 18.57
N ILE A 105 2.43 3.88 18.04
CA ILE A 105 1.50 3.94 16.89
C ILE A 105 0.26 4.79 17.19
N PHE A 106 -0.32 4.65 18.38
CA PHE A 106 -1.52 5.40 18.76
C PHE A 106 -1.22 6.86 19.09
N GLU A 107 -0.01 7.15 19.56
CA GLU A 107 0.45 8.53 19.77
C GLU A 107 0.60 9.25 18.43
N VAL A 108 1.24 8.60 17.45
CA VAL A 108 1.38 9.11 16.07
C VAL A 108 0.00 9.39 15.47
N ILE A 109 -0.97 8.49 15.63
CA ILE A 109 -2.33 8.71 15.12
C ILE A 109 -3.00 9.91 15.81
N LYS A 110 -2.86 10.05 17.13
CA LYS A 110 -3.41 11.18 17.88
C LYS A 110 -2.77 12.50 17.46
N HIS A 111 -1.45 12.53 17.24
CA HIS A 111 -0.73 13.70 16.74
C HIS A 111 -1.19 14.10 15.33
N ALA A 112 -1.31 13.12 14.42
CA ALA A 112 -1.85 13.35 13.08
C ALA A 112 -3.28 13.92 13.13
N ASN A 113 -4.13 13.41 14.04
CA ASN A 113 -5.48 13.94 14.25
C ASN A 113 -5.47 15.40 14.77
N LYS A 114 -4.56 15.76 15.69
CA LYS A 114 -4.37 17.16 16.13
C LYS A 114 -4.02 18.07 14.94
N ASN A 115 -3.25 17.54 13.99
CA ASN A 115 -2.89 18.23 12.74
C ASN A 115 -3.95 18.11 11.64
N ARG A 116 -5.14 17.57 11.93
CA ARG A 116 -6.23 17.37 10.95
C ARG A 116 -5.79 16.55 9.73
N LEU A 117 -4.87 15.61 9.94
CA LEU A 117 -4.41 14.67 8.94
C LEU A 117 -5.20 13.37 9.02
N VAL A 118 -5.45 12.77 7.86
CA VAL A 118 -6.17 11.51 7.75
C VAL A 118 -5.18 10.36 7.81
N THR A 119 -5.33 9.47 8.80
CA THR A 119 -4.45 8.31 8.99
C THR A 119 -5.10 7.00 8.55
N SER A 120 -4.26 6.12 8.01
CA SER A 120 -4.60 4.73 7.68
C SER A 120 -3.54 3.77 8.20
N ILE A 121 -3.94 2.59 8.65
CA ILE A 121 -3.05 1.46 8.97
C ILE A 121 -3.41 0.27 8.08
N THR A 122 -2.38 -0.48 7.66
CA THR A 122 -2.56 -1.86 7.17
C THR A 122 -1.99 -2.84 8.19
N THR A 123 -2.82 -3.75 8.72
CA THR A 123 -2.44 -4.75 9.72
C THR A 123 -2.69 -6.18 9.21
N ASN A 124 -1.87 -7.12 9.67
CA ASN A 124 -2.06 -8.55 9.48
C ASN A 124 -3.22 -9.13 10.29
N GLY A 125 -3.79 -8.37 11.23
CA GLY A 125 -5.00 -8.75 11.98
C GLY A 125 -4.77 -9.61 13.23
N THR A 126 -3.58 -10.18 13.41
CA THR A 126 -3.30 -11.17 14.47
C THR A 126 -3.48 -10.64 15.90
N ILE A 127 -3.09 -9.38 16.14
CA ILE A 127 -3.23 -8.70 17.45
C ILE A 127 -4.35 -7.66 17.45
N LEU A 128 -5.18 -7.62 16.40
CA LEU A 128 -6.17 -6.58 16.19
C LEU A 128 -7.22 -6.55 17.31
N LYS A 129 -7.65 -7.73 17.78
CA LYS A 129 -8.60 -7.84 18.90
C LYS A 129 -8.06 -7.19 20.18
N ALA A 130 -6.80 -7.47 20.52
CA ALA A 130 -6.16 -6.94 21.72
C ALA A 130 -5.96 -5.42 21.66
N LYS A 131 -5.83 -4.85 20.45
CA LYS A 131 -5.61 -3.42 20.21
C LYS A 131 -6.88 -2.65 19.86
N ALA A 132 -8.05 -3.28 19.92
CA ALA A 132 -9.28 -2.70 19.40
C ALA A 132 -9.66 -1.39 20.12
N LYS A 133 -9.49 -1.35 21.45
CA LYS A 133 -9.79 -0.15 22.25
C LYS A 133 -8.88 1.01 21.88
N GLU A 134 -7.58 0.79 21.83
CA GLU A 134 -6.62 1.84 21.46
C GLU A 134 -6.86 2.33 20.02
N ILE A 135 -7.24 1.46 19.09
CA ILE A 135 -7.61 1.84 17.72
C ILE A 135 -8.81 2.78 17.71
N ILE A 136 -9.89 2.47 18.44
CA ILE A 136 -11.07 3.34 18.53
C ILE A 136 -10.72 4.68 19.21
N ASP A 137 -10.03 4.63 20.35
CA ASP A 137 -9.68 5.81 21.15
C ASP A 137 -8.70 6.74 20.43
N SER A 138 -7.82 6.20 19.59
CA SER A 138 -6.92 6.98 18.75
C SER A 138 -7.65 7.76 17.65
N LYS A 139 -8.92 7.45 17.36
CA LYS A 139 -9.73 8.01 16.27
C LYS A 139 -9.13 7.76 14.87
N LEU A 140 -8.52 6.60 14.67
CA LEU A 140 -8.05 6.13 13.35
C LEU A 140 -9.17 6.23 12.30
N LYS A 141 -8.83 6.71 11.10
CA LYS A 141 -9.83 6.88 10.02
C LYS A 141 -9.99 5.62 9.17
N PHE A 142 -8.90 4.94 8.83
CA PHE A 142 -8.93 3.73 8.01
C PHE A 142 -8.09 2.62 8.61
N LEU A 143 -8.69 1.45 8.69
CA LEU A 143 -8.08 0.22 9.13
C LEU A 143 -8.20 -0.80 8.00
N ALA A 144 -7.08 -1.07 7.32
CA ALA A 144 -6.99 -2.16 6.38
C ALA A 144 -6.53 -3.43 7.10
N VAL A 145 -7.30 -4.51 6.97
CA VAL A 145 -6.98 -5.83 7.51
C VAL A 145 -6.68 -6.76 6.35
N SER A 146 -5.51 -7.38 6.41
CA SER A 146 -5.05 -8.38 5.46
C SER A 146 -5.87 -9.66 5.55
N LEU A 147 -6.51 -10.08 4.45
CA LEU A 147 -7.26 -11.33 4.33
C LEU A 147 -7.21 -11.80 2.89
N ASP A 148 -6.52 -12.92 2.62
CA ASP A 148 -6.20 -13.34 1.24
C ASP A 148 -7.08 -14.47 0.70
N SER A 149 -7.84 -15.12 1.58
CA SER A 149 -8.81 -16.16 1.21
C SER A 149 -9.96 -16.15 2.21
N GLY A 150 -11.15 -16.55 1.77
CA GLY A 150 -12.30 -16.80 2.65
C GLY A 150 -12.23 -18.15 3.36
N LEU A 151 -11.24 -19.00 3.03
CA LEU A 151 -11.00 -20.28 3.67
C LEU A 151 -9.86 -20.16 4.70
N PRO A 152 -10.06 -20.61 5.96
CA PRO A 152 -9.04 -20.51 7.01
C PRO A 152 -7.71 -21.18 6.63
N LYS A 153 -7.78 -22.41 6.11
CA LYS A 153 -6.59 -23.19 5.74
C LYS A 153 -5.74 -22.48 4.68
N THR A 154 -6.39 -21.92 3.66
CA THR A 154 -5.69 -21.20 2.59
C THR A 154 -5.06 -19.92 3.10
N HIS A 155 -5.81 -19.10 3.85
CA HIS A 155 -5.27 -17.85 4.38
C HIS A 155 -4.09 -18.08 5.34
N ASN A 156 -4.21 -19.06 6.24
CA ASN A 156 -3.13 -19.44 7.15
C ASN A 156 -1.86 -19.88 6.38
N LYS A 157 -2.03 -20.67 5.31
CA LYS A 157 -0.94 -21.08 4.42
C LYS A 157 -0.27 -19.88 3.74
N VAL A 158 -1.06 -18.96 3.17
CA VAL A 158 -0.57 -17.73 2.53
C VAL A 158 0.27 -16.87 3.50
N ARG A 159 -0.17 -16.83 4.76
CA ARG A 159 0.47 -16.05 5.84
C ARG A 159 1.61 -16.79 6.55
N GLY A 160 1.77 -18.09 6.30
CA GLY A 160 2.79 -18.93 6.91
C GLY A 160 2.62 -19.13 8.42
N ALA A 161 1.40 -19.07 8.93
CA ALA A 161 1.09 -19.24 10.35
C ALA A 161 -0.33 -19.75 10.57
N ASP A 162 -0.54 -20.54 11.62
CA ASP A 162 -1.84 -21.06 12.00
C ASP A 162 -2.70 -20.01 12.73
N ASN A 163 -4.02 -20.22 12.70
CA ASN A 163 -5.04 -19.41 13.40
C ASN A 163 -5.11 -17.92 13.02
N VAL A 164 -4.29 -17.44 12.08
CA VAL A 164 -4.27 -16.01 11.70
C VAL A 164 -5.57 -15.55 11.05
N PHE A 165 -6.27 -16.44 10.34
CA PHE A 165 -7.61 -16.16 9.81
C PHE A 165 -8.60 -15.83 10.94
N ASP A 166 -8.69 -16.71 11.94
CA ASP A 166 -9.62 -16.54 13.06
C ASP A 166 -9.25 -15.34 13.92
N GLN A 167 -7.96 -15.09 14.11
CA GLN A 167 -7.48 -13.89 14.80
C GLN A 167 -7.93 -12.62 14.07
N ALA A 168 -7.71 -12.52 12.75
CA ALA A 168 -8.13 -11.38 11.95
C ALA A 168 -9.64 -11.15 12.02
N LEU A 169 -10.45 -12.20 11.87
CA LEU A 169 -11.91 -12.09 11.97
C LEU A 169 -12.38 -11.71 13.37
N SER A 170 -11.78 -12.28 14.41
CA SER A 170 -12.10 -11.92 15.79
C SER A 170 -11.77 -10.46 16.10
N GLY A 171 -10.67 -9.95 15.54
CA GLY A 171 -10.27 -8.54 15.64
C GLY A 171 -11.25 -7.62 14.92
N ILE A 172 -11.67 -7.97 13.70
CA ILE A 172 -12.69 -7.21 12.96
C ILE A 172 -14.00 -7.13 13.76
N LYS A 173 -14.47 -8.25 14.32
CA LYS A 173 -15.68 -8.30 15.15
C LYS A 173 -15.56 -7.38 16.37
N GLU A 174 -14.42 -7.40 17.06
CA GLU A 174 -14.19 -6.55 18.24
C GLU A 174 -14.13 -5.06 17.87
N ILE A 175 -13.43 -4.70 16.80
CA ILE A 175 -13.41 -3.32 16.28
C ILE A 175 -14.83 -2.85 15.96
N LYS A 176 -15.63 -3.67 15.29
CA LYS A 176 -17.02 -3.33 14.95
C LYS A 176 -17.87 -3.12 16.20
N LYS A 177 -17.76 -4.02 17.19
CA LYS A 177 -18.46 -3.92 18.47
C LYS A 177 -18.14 -2.59 19.15
N GLN A 178 -16.87 -2.22 19.27
CA GLN A 178 -16.45 -0.98 19.93
C GLN A 178 -16.73 0.28 19.10
N ARG A 179 -16.70 0.17 17.76
CA ARG A 179 -17.10 1.23 16.84
C ARG A 179 -18.58 1.58 16.99
N GLY A 180 -19.43 0.56 17.16
CA GLY A 180 -20.88 0.71 17.19
C GLY A 180 -21.39 1.43 15.95
N TRP A 181 -22.21 2.46 16.14
CA TRP A 181 -22.82 3.28 15.07
C TRP A 181 -21.87 4.34 14.49
N LYS A 182 -20.65 4.47 15.01
CA LYS A 182 -19.69 5.45 14.52
C LYS A 182 -19.21 5.09 13.11
N ASN A 183 -18.92 6.11 12.30
CA ASN A 183 -18.46 5.92 10.93
C ASN A 183 -17.01 5.43 10.78
N PHE A 184 -16.20 5.58 11.84
CA PHE A 184 -14.75 5.31 11.84
C PHE A 184 -14.33 4.35 12.96
N PRO A 185 -13.28 3.53 12.74
CA PRO A 185 -12.51 3.43 11.51
C PRO A 185 -13.33 2.79 10.38
N ASN A 186 -13.04 3.18 9.14
CA ASN A 186 -13.44 2.41 7.96
C ASN A 186 -12.62 1.12 7.95
N ILE A 187 -13.32 -0.03 7.90
CA ILE A 187 -12.71 -1.35 7.91
C ILE A 187 -12.64 -1.84 6.46
N HIS A 188 -11.42 -1.99 5.97
CA HIS A 188 -11.09 -2.38 4.61
C HIS A 188 -10.41 -3.76 4.62
N LEU A 189 -10.93 -4.74 3.89
CA LEU A 189 -10.21 -5.99 3.64
C LEU A 189 -9.21 -5.84 2.47
N ARG A 190 -7.99 -6.34 2.62
CA ARG A 190 -6.99 -6.36 1.55
C ARG A 190 -6.54 -7.77 1.24
N THR A 191 -6.67 -8.14 -0.02
CA THR A 191 -6.26 -9.44 -0.57
C THR A 191 -5.16 -9.25 -1.59
N VAL A 192 -4.08 -10.02 -1.45
CA VAL A 192 -3.09 -10.18 -2.52
C VAL A 192 -3.23 -11.59 -3.07
N ILE A 193 -3.44 -11.70 -4.38
CA ILE A 193 -3.67 -12.99 -5.04
C ILE A 193 -2.36 -13.76 -5.18
N SER A 194 -2.16 -14.80 -4.39
CA SER A 194 -1.06 -15.77 -4.51
C SER A 194 -1.48 -17.08 -5.19
N ARG A 195 -0.52 -17.96 -5.47
CA ARG A 195 -0.73 -19.36 -5.92
C ARG A 195 -1.68 -20.12 -5.02
N GLU A 196 -1.55 -19.96 -3.72
CA GLU A 196 -2.36 -20.66 -2.73
C GLU A 196 -3.80 -20.15 -2.75
N SER A 197 -4.01 -18.84 -2.92
CA SER A 197 -5.34 -18.21 -2.87
C SER A 197 -6.07 -18.13 -4.20
N LEU A 198 -5.46 -18.49 -5.33
CA LEU A 198 -6.04 -18.31 -6.67
C LEU A 198 -7.45 -18.90 -6.80
N ASP A 199 -7.68 -20.01 -6.11
CA ASP A 199 -8.91 -20.78 -6.21
C ASP A 199 -10.07 -20.17 -5.41
N ASP A 200 -9.76 -19.41 -4.36
CA ASP A 200 -10.75 -19.02 -3.33
C ASP A 200 -10.61 -17.58 -2.82
N PHE A 201 -9.69 -16.75 -3.34
CA PHE A 201 -9.54 -15.35 -2.92
C PHE A 201 -10.84 -14.55 -3.07
N ASP A 202 -11.65 -14.88 -4.07
CA ASP A 202 -12.92 -14.24 -4.37
C ASP A 202 -13.99 -14.51 -3.29
N THR A 203 -13.85 -15.59 -2.53
CA THR A 203 -14.74 -15.93 -1.41
C THR A 203 -14.61 -14.97 -0.23
N VAL A 204 -13.54 -14.17 -0.16
CA VAL A 204 -13.39 -13.07 0.80
C VAL A 204 -14.57 -12.09 0.71
N TYR A 205 -15.21 -11.96 -0.46
CA TYR A 205 -16.43 -11.20 -0.62
C TYR A 205 -17.52 -11.60 0.40
N ASN A 206 -17.74 -12.90 0.57
CA ASN A 206 -18.78 -13.44 1.45
C ASN A 206 -18.48 -13.11 2.91
N ILE A 207 -17.21 -13.22 3.31
CA ILE A 207 -16.75 -12.79 4.63
C ILE A 207 -17.02 -11.31 4.82
N GLY A 208 -16.66 -10.47 3.84
CA GLY A 208 -16.89 -9.04 3.93
C GLY A 208 -18.38 -8.69 4.06
N ALA A 209 -19.23 -9.32 3.25
CA ALA A 209 -20.67 -9.13 3.29
C ALA A 209 -21.26 -9.55 4.64
N ALA A 210 -20.87 -10.72 5.15
CA ALA A 210 -21.35 -11.23 6.43
C ALA A 210 -20.86 -10.41 7.62
N GLN A 211 -19.59 -10.00 7.59
CA GLN A 211 -18.99 -9.17 8.64
C GLN A 211 -19.35 -7.69 8.49
N GLY A 212 -20.12 -7.28 7.48
CA GLY A 212 -20.48 -5.87 7.24
C GLY A 212 -19.27 -4.94 7.23
N ILE A 213 -18.25 -5.30 6.45
CA ILE A 213 -17.08 -4.46 6.19
C ILE A 213 -17.43 -3.34 5.21
N ASP A 214 -16.56 -2.34 5.12
CA ASP A 214 -16.86 -1.12 4.37
C ASP A 214 -16.30 -1.14 2.94
N GLU A 215 -15.16 -1.82 2.77
CA GLU A 215 -14.42 -1.86 1.51
C GLU A 215 -13.58 -3.13 1.40
N TRP A 216 -13.41 -3.67 0.20
CA TRP A 216 -12.47 -4.74 -0.09
C TRP A 216 -11.65 -4.35 -1.30
N SER A 217 -10.35 -4.62 -1.28
CA SER A 217 -9.52 -4.51 -2.46
C SER A 217 -8.75 -5.78 -2.72
N VAL A 218 -8.70 -6.17 -3.98
CA VAL A 218 -7.93 -7.29 -4.49
C VAL A 218 -6.79 -6.75 -5.33
N SER A 219 -5.56 -7.17 -5.03
CA SER A 219 -4.35 -6.78 -5.74
C SER A 219 -3.58 -7.98 -6.27
N GLN A 220 -2.86 -7.76 -7.35
CA GLN A 220 -1.97 -8.78 -7.94
C GLN A 220 -0.74 -8.99 -7.05
N PHE A 221 -0.17 -10.18 -7.09
CA PHE A 221 1.09 -10.47 -6.41
C PHE A 221 2.28 -9.79 -7.08
N PHE A 222 3.12 -9.15 -6.28
CA PHE A 222 4.29 -8.42 -6.75
C PHE A 222 5.50 -9.35 -6.76
N TYR A 223 6.06 -9.60 -7.94
CA TYR A 223 7.24 -10.42 -8.11
C TYR A 223 8.10 -9.97 -9.29
N TYR A 224 9.37 -10.34 -9.28
CA TYR A 224 10.27 -10.14 -10.42
C TYR A 224 11.06 -11.41 -10.74
N PRO A 225 11.32 -11.70 -12.03
CA PRO A 225 12.07 -12.87 -12.43
C PRO A 225 13.56 -12.68 -12.17
N GLU A 226 14.30 -13.80 -12.19
CA GLU A 226 15.74 -13.80 -12.12
C GLU A 226 16.38 -12.86 -13.17
N GLY A 227 17.51 -12.25 -12.81
CA GLY A 227 18.25 -11.34 -13.69
C GLY A 227 17.65 -9.93 -13.81
N LEU A 228 16.37 -9.70 -13.46
CA LEU A 228 15.81 -8.33 -13.47
C LEU A 228 16.58 -7.41 -12.50
N LYS A 229 17.00 -7.94 -11.35
CA LYS A 229 17.80 -7.19 -10.37
C LYS A 229 19.09 -6.65 -10.97
N ARG A 230 19.85 -7.48 -11.69
CA ARG A 230 21.09 -7.07 -12.37
C ARG A 230 20.82 -5.99 -13.42
N LYS A 231 19.76 -6.14 -14.22
CA LYS A 231 19.34 -5.11 -15.20
C LYS A 231 18.99 -3.80 -14.51
N ASN A 232 18.30 -3.86 -13.38
CA ASN A 232 17.96 -2.67 -12.59
C ASN A 232 19.21 -2.00 -12.02
N ASP A 233 20.17 -2.76 -11.51
CA ASP A 233 21.41 -2.19 -10.95
C ASP A 233 22.23 -1.44 -12.00
N ILE A 234 22.40 -2.03 -13.19
CA ILE A 234 23.07 -1.36 -14.32
C ILE A 234 22.33 -0.08 -14.71
N PHE A 235 21.00 -0.13 -14.79
CA PHE A 235 20.18 1.04 -15.10
C PHE A 235 20.28 2.11 -14.00
N ALA A 236 20.27 1.70 -12.73
CA ALA A 236 20.43 2.57 -11.58
C ALA A 236 21.77 3.29 -11.57
N ASP A 237 22.87 2.59 -11.87
CA ASP A 237 24.20 3.19 -11.91
C ASP A 237 24.35 4.22 -13.03
N LYS A 238 23.77 3.93 -14.21
CA LYS A 238 23.77 4.81 -15.38
C LYS A 238 22.88 6.04 -15.20
N PHE A 239 21.64 5.85 -14.75
CA PHE A 239 20.65 6.93 -14.69
C PHE A 239 20.52 7.58 -13.32
N LYS A 240 21.30 7.11 -12.33
CA LYS A 240 21.20 7.50 -10.91
C LYS A 240 19.79 7.29 -10.37
N SER A 241 19.23 6.12 -10.70
CA SER A 241 17.94 5.67 -10.19
C SER A 241 18.12 4.70 -9.02
N GLY A 242 17.03 4.08 -8.54
CA GLY A 242 16.99 3.32 -7.30
C GLY A 242 17.30 1.86 -7.57
N LYS A 243 18.01 1.22 -6.65
CA LYS A 243 18.46 -0.17 -6.80
C LYS A 243 17.51 -1.20 -6.20
N ASP A 244 16.56 -0.75 -5.39
CA ASP A 244 15.55 -1.63 -4.81
C ASP A 244 14.53 -2.03 -5.88
N ILE A 245 13.96 -3.22 -5.75
CA ILE A 245 12.82 -3.66 -6.55
C ILE A 245 11.77 -4.14 -5.56
N TRP A 246 10.56 -3.60 -5.66
CA TRP A 246 9.45 -4.04 -4.82
C TRP A 246 8.77 -5.25 -5.44
N GLY A 247 8.96 -6.41 -4.83
CA GLY A 247 8.38 -7.68 -5.24
C GLY A 247 9.26 -8.84 -4.80
N MET A 248 8.68 -10.04 -4.76
CA MET A 248 9.44 -11.25 -4.45
C MET A 248 10.29 -11.65 -5.66
N PRO A 249 11.60 -11.92 -5.50
CA PRO A 249 12.34 -12.63 -6.54
C PRO A 249 11.73 -14.01 -6.73
N ILE A 250 11.58 -14.44 -7.97
CA ILE A 250 11.26 -15.82 -8.30
C ILE A 250 12.27 -16.33 -9.33
N GLU A 251 12.55 -17.64 -9.25
CA GLU A 251 13.45 -18.31 -10.19
C GLU A 251 12.81 -18.44 -11.57
N GLN A 252 11.51 -18.73 -11.61
CA GLN A 252 10.76 -18.92 -12.85
C GLN A 252 10.44 -17.58 -13.51
N GLN A 253 10.38 -17.56 -14.85
CA GLN A 253 9.95 -16.35 -15.57
C GLN A 253 8.49 -15.97 -15.26
N ASN A 254 7.64 -16.98 -15.09
CA ASN A 254 6.21 -16.85 -14.88
C ASN A 254 5.83 -17.27 -13.45
N TYR A 255 5.01 -16.47 -12.78
CA TYR A 255 4.45 -16.86 -11.48
C TYR A 255 3.21 -17.74 -11.62
N PHE A 256 2.41 -17.54 -12.67
CA PHE A 256 1.26 -18.38 -12.97
C PHE A 256 1.43 -19.05 -14.33
N GLU A 257 0.95 -20.29 -14.41
CA GLU A 257 0.79 -21.00 -15.67
C GLU A 257 -0.37 -20.39 -16.50
N LYS A 258 -0.39 -20.64 -17.80
CA LYS A 258 -1.41 -20.08 -18.71
C LYS A 258 -2.84 -20.35 -18.24
N GLU A 259 -3.12 -21.58 -17.81
CA GLU A 259 -4.45 -21.96 -17.29
C GLU A 259 -4.82 -21.16 -16.03
N GLN A 260 -3.85 -20.95 -15.13
CA GLN A 260 -4.04 -20.16 -13.91
C GLN A 260 -4.31 -18.67 -14.23
N ILE A 261 -3.65 -18.13 -15.27
CA ILE A 261 -3.89 -16.77 -15.75
C ILE A 261 -5.32 -16.64 -16.31
N GLU A 262 -5.79 -17.60 -17.11
CA GLU A 262 -7.17 -17.58 -17.64
C GLU A 262 -8.21 -17.70 -16.53
N LYS A 263 -7.96 -18.57 -15.53
CA LYS A 263 -8.78 -18.67 -14.32
C LYS A 263 -8.85 -17.34 -13.58
N LEU A 264 -7.70 -16.67 -13.40
CA LEU A 264 -7.62 -15.37 -12.76
C LEU A 264 -8.37 -14.28 -13.53
N LYS A 265 -8.23 -14.23 -14.87
CA LYS A 265 -8.98 -13.32 -15.74
C LYS A 265 -10.48 -13.52 -15.55
N SER A 266 -10.96 -14.76 -15.61
CA SER A 266 -12.37 -15.11 -15.43
C SER A 266 -12.91 -14.65 -14.05
N LYS A 267 -12.18 -14.95 -12.96
CA LYS A 267 -12.55 -14.51 -11.61
C LYS A 267 -12.56 -12.99 -11.48
N THR A 268 -11.58 -12.29 -12.04
CA THR A 268 -11.49 -10.82 -12.02
C THR A 268 -12.68 -10.18 -12.74
N ILE A 269 -13.05 -10.67 -13.92
CA ILE A 269 -14.26 -10.23 -14.64
C ILE A 269 -15.52 -10.50 -13.81
N GLY A 270 -15.58 -11.66 -13.13
CA GLY A 270 -16.67 -11.99 -12.21
C GLY A 270 -16.81 -10.96 -11.08
N LEU A 271 -15.69 -10.57 -10.46
CA LEU A 271 -15.68 -9.56 -9.40
C LEU A 271 -16.07 -8.16 -9.89
N GLU A 272 -15.64 -7.75 -11.07
CA GLU A 272 -16.05 -6.47 -11.67
C GLU A 272 -17.56 -6.44 -11.97
N LYS A 273 -18.14 -7.55 -12.44
CA LYS A 273 -19.59 -7.69 -12.61
C LYS A 273 -20.31 -7.63 -11.26
N MET A 274 -19.78 -8.31 -10.24
CA MET A 274 -20.32 -8.28 -8.88
C MET A 274 -20.26 -6.90 -8.24
N GLN A 275 -19.23 -6.09 -8.54
CA GLN A 275 -19.04 -4.76 -7.97
C GLN A 275 -20.29 -3.89 -8.13
N LYS A 276 -21.00 -4.00 -9.26
CA LYS A 276 -22.24 -3.24 -9.53
C LYS A 276 -23.39 -3.58 -8.58
N LYS A 277 -23.38 -4.78 -7.99
CA LYS A 277 -24.41 -5.31 -7.08
C LYS A 277 -23.88 -5.51 -5.66
N ALA A 278 -22.66 -5.07 -5.37
CA ALA A 278 -21.99 -5.39 -4.13
C ALA A 278 -22.59 -4.62 -2.95
N LYS A 279 -22.72 -5.30 -1.80
CA LYS A 279 -23.23 -4.71 -0.55
C LYS A 279 -22.28 -3.66 0.06
N PHE A 280 -21.03 -3.65 -0.38
CA PHE A 280 -19.97 -2.75 0.04
C PHE A 280 -19.03 -2.51 -1.14
N GLN A 281 -18.08 -1.58 -1.00
CA GLN A 281 -17.19 -1.25 -2.11
C GLN A 281 -16.18 -2.36 -2.37
N VAL A 282 -16.17 -2.89 -3.59
CA VAL A 282 -15.13 -3.80 -4.08
C VAL A 282 -14.23 -3.02 -5.03
N ASN A 283 -12.91 -3.12 -4.89
CA ASN A 283 -11.95 -2.58 -5.84
C ASN A 283 -11.03 -3.70 -6.32
N VAL A 284 -11.14 -4.07 -7.58
CA VAL A 284 -10.20 -5.00 -8.19
C VAL A 284 -9.13 -4.18 -8.88
N GLN A 285 -7.88 -4.39 -8.48
CA GLN A 285 -6.76 -3.79 -9.16
C GLN A 285 -6.50 -4.53 -10.46
N ASP A 286 -6.89 -3.89 -11.54
CA ASP A 286 -6.67 -4.37 -12.89
C ASP A 286 -5.32 -3.86 -13.42
N PRO A 287 -4.30 -4.72 -13.63
CA PRO A 287 -3.08 -4.34 -14.33
C PRO A 287 -3.33 -4.16 -15.86
N GLY A 288 -4.56 -4.36 -16.31
CA GLY A 288 -5.06 -4.36 -17.68
C GLY A 288 -4.84 -5.69 -18.38
N ASP A 289 -3.61 -5.99 -18.80
CA ASP A 289 -3.33 -7.24 -19.51
C ASP A 289 -2.69 -8.20 -18.52
N LEU A 290 -3.53 -9.02 -17.87
CA LEU A 290 -3.11 -10.02 -16.88
C LEU A 290 -2.13 -11.03 -17.49
N GLN A 291 -2.25 -11.34 -18.78
CA GLN A 291 -1.33 -12.25 -19.43
C GLN A 291 0.06 -11.65 -19.54
N LYS A 292 0.17 -10.43 -20.09
CA LYS A 292 1.46 -9.70 -20.11
C LYS A 292 2.02 -9.48 -18.71
N TYR A 293 1.16 -9.19 -17.73
CA TYR A 293 1.56 -9.06 -16.34
C TYR A 293 2.28 -10.33 -15.88
N TYR A 294 1.66 -11.50 -16.02
CA TYR A 294 2.22 -12.75 -15.49
C TYR A 294 3.31 -13.39 -16.37
N GLU A 295 3.32 -13.12 -17.68
CA GLU A 295 4.38 -13.55 -18.61
C GLU A 295 5.65 -12.66 -18.53
N GLY A 296 5.54 -11.49 -17.88
CA GLY A 296 6.68 -10.59 -17.74
C GLY A 296 6.97 -9.80 -19.01
N VAL A 297 5.92 -9.28 -19.62
CA VAL A 297 6.03 -8.31 -20.71
C VAL A 297 5.58 -6.95 -20.15
N PRO A 298 6.34 -5.86 -20.38
CA PRO A 298 5.88 -4.53 -19.99
C PRO A 298 4.45 -4.26 -20.48
N LEU A 299 3.61 -3.71 -19.60
CA LEU A 299 2.16 -3.64 -19.80
C LEU A 299 1.71 -2.82 -21.04
N SER A 300 2.57 -1.94 -21.58
CA SER A 300 2.48 -1.23 -22.88
C SER A 300 3.49 -0.07 -22.90
N ASP A 301 3.98 0.31 -24.09
CA ASP A 301 4.78 1.54 -24.31
C ASP A 301 4.01 2.84 -23.99
N LYS A 302 2.67 2.77 -23.92
CA LYS A 302 1.80 3.90 -23.53
C LYS A 302 1.60 4.02 -22.01
N SER A 303 2.14 3.09 -21.23
CA SER A 303 1.96 3.09 -19.77
C SER A 303 2.76 4.23 -19.13
N TYR A 304 2.23 4.85 -18.07
CA TYR A 304 2.95 5.86 -17.30
C TYR A 304 2.75 5.68 -15.80
N CYS A 305 3.66 6.25 -15.02
CA CYS A 305 3.60 6.24 -13.57
C CYS A 305 3.48 7.67 -13.04
N ASP A 306 2.43 7.93 -12.27
CA ASP A 306 2.21 9.21 -11.59
C ASP A 306 2.69 9.21 -10.13
N SER A 307 2.99 8.03 -9.55
CA SER A 307 3.40 7.88 -8.15
C SER A 307 4.47 8.88 -7.67
N PRO A 308 5.60 9.07 -8.38
CA PRO A 308 6.65 10.02 -7.94
C PRO A 308 6.20 11.50 -7.92
N PHE A 309 5.02 11.80 -8.46
CA PHE A 309 4.49 13.16 -8.58
C PHE A 309 3.49 13.51 -7.48
N TRP A 310 2.96 12.53 -6.74
CA TRP A 310 1.97 12.79 -5.70
C TRP A 310 2.23 12.09 -4.36
N GLN A 311 3.18 11.15 -4.26
CA GLN A 311 3.50 10.48 -3.00
C GLN A 311 4.98 10.34 -2.72
N ILE A 312 5.28 10.13 -1.43
CA ILE A 312 6.58 9.70 -0.91
C ILE A 312 6.41 8.55 0.07
N PHE A 313 7.54 7.88 0.32
CA PHE A 313 7.70 6.85 1.33
C PHE A 313 8.78 7.30 2.31
N ILE A 314 8.58 7.10 3.61
CA ILE A 314 9.58 7.38 4.64
C ILE A 314 9.93 6.07 5.32
N ARG A 315 11.19 5.69 5.27
CA ARG A 315 11.72 4.45 5.85
C ARG A 315 12.06 4.62 7.32
N GLN A 316 12.28 3.51 8.01
CA GLN A 316 12.61 3.41 9.43
C GLN A 316 13.90 4.15 9.79
N ASN A 317 14.88 4.20 8.87
CA ASN A 317 16.12 4.96 9.04
C ASN A 317 15.96 6.48 8.79
N GLY A 318 14.77 6.92 8.37
CA GLY A 318 14.44 8.30 8.02
C GLY A 318 14.57 8.64 6.54
N ASP A 319 15.00 7.72 5.69
CA ASP A 319 15.14 8.00 4.26
C ASP A 319 13.78 8.34 3.64
N ILE A 320 13.75 9.45 2.91
CA ILE A 320 12.60 9.89 2.11
C ILE A 320 12.81 9.37 0.70
N GLU A 321 11.89 8.54 0.23
CA GLU A 321 11.95 7.85 -1.05
C GLU A 321 10.77 8.21 -1.95
N LEU A 322 11.01 8.37 -3.26
CA LEU A 322 9.92 8.53 -4.23
C LEU A 322 9.32 7.19 -4.67
N CYS A 323 10.15 6.19 -4.95
CA CYS A 323 9.76 4.84 -5.35
C CYS A 323 11.01 3.95 -5.49
N GLN A 324 10.89 2.64 -5.26
CA GLN A 324 11.90 1.60 -5.60
C GLN A 324 13.38 1.98 -5.34
N GLY A 325 13.68 2.48 -4.14
CA GLY A 325 15.04 2.83 -3.68
C GLY A 325 15.53 4.22 -4.13
N ILE A 326 14.67 5.06 -4.69
CA ILE A 326 14.99 6.45 -5.06
C ILE A 326 14.94 7.34 -3.81
N ILE A 327 16.01 7.34 -3.03
CA ILE A 327 16.15 8.20 -1.85
C ILE A 327 16.38 9.65 -2.31
N ILE A 328 15.56 10.60 -1.87
CA ILE A 328 15.62 12.03 -2.24
C ILE A 328 15.99 12.96 -1.07
N GLY A 329 16.14 12.40 0.13
CA GLY A 329 16.56 13.10 1.34
C GLY A 329 16.37 12.19 2.55
N ASN A 330 16.60 12.73 3.74
CA ASN A 330 16.36 12.05 5.01
C ASN A 330 15.71 13.01 6.00
N VAL A 331 14.68 12.58 6.74
CA VAL A 331 13.93 13.43 7.69
C VAL A 331 14.78 13.90 8.89
N LYS A 332 15.93 13.26 9.13
CA LYS A 332 16.91 13.67 10.15
C LYS A 332 17.67 14.92 9.75
N GLU A 333 17.91 15.11 8.47
CA GLU A 333 18.82 16.14 7.93
C GLU A 333 18.09 17.34 7.35
N GLY A 334 16.78 17.22 7.10
CA GLY A 334 16.00 18.28 6.47
C GLY A 334 14.50 18.10 6.60
N THR A 335 13.78 18.84 5.76
CA THR A 335 12.31 18.81 5.67
C THR A 335 11.84 17.95 4.50
N ILE A 336 10.60 17.49 4.55
CA ILE A 336 9.96 16.79 3.44
C ILE A 336 9.88 17.68 2.22
N LYS A 337 9.58 18.97 2.41
CA LYS A 337 9.49 19.94 1.31
C LYS A 337 10.81 20.09 0.57
N GLN A 338 11.92 20.23 1.30
CA GLN A 338 13.26 20.29 0.71
C GLN A 338 13.59 19.02 -0.10
N ALA A 339 13.30 17.84 0.44
CA ALA A 339 13.51 16.59 -0.28
C ALA A 339 12.62 16.50 -1.55
N TRP A 340 11.34 16.89 -1.44
CA TRP A 340 10.36 16.91 -2.53
C TRP A 340 10.76 17.82 -3.69
N GLU A 341 11.38 18.97 -3.38
CA GLU A 341 11.83 19.97 -4.34
C GLU A 341 13.30 19.80 -4.77
N SER A 342 13.99 18.79 -4.22
CA SER A 342 15.41 18.53 -4.45
C SER A 342 15.75 18.31 -5.93
N LYS A 343 17.01 18.59 -6.30
CA LYS A 343 17.54 18.29 -7.65
C LYS A 343 17.38 16.80 -7.98
N LYS A 344 17.55 15.91 -6.99
CA LYS A 344 17.40 14.46 -7.17
C LYS A 344 15.96 14.06 -7.47
N ALA A 345 14.98 14.63 -6.76
CA ALA A 345 13.56 14.41 -7.03
C ALA A 345 13.15 14.90 -8.43
N LYS A 346 13.57 16.12 -8.81
CA LYS A 346 13.32 16.71 -10.14
C LYS A 346 13.88 15.84 -11.27
N ARG A 347 15.16 15.46 -11.16
CA ARG A 347 15.84 14.58 -12.13
C ARG A 347 15.11 13.24 -12.29
N PHE A 348 14.67 12.62 -11.20
CA PHE A 348 13.96 11.34 -11.30
C PHE A 348 12.58 11.50 -11.96
N ARG A 349 11.84 12.56 -11.65
CA ARG A 349 10.57 12.85 -12.33
C ARG A 349 10.75 13.09 -13.82
N GLU A 350 11.81 13.78 -14.24
CA GLU A 350 12.17 13.95 -15.65
C GLU A 350 12.52 12.62 -16.32
N LEU A 351 13.27 11.74 -15.63
CA LEU A 351 13.56 10.40 -16.11
C LEU A 351 12.27 9.61 -16.38
N ILE A 352 11.30 9.64 -15.45
CA ILE A 352 10.01 8.96 -15.59
C ILE A 352 9.18 9.57 -16.73
N LYS A 353 9.22 10.89 -16.92
CA LYS A 353 8.58 11.55 -18.07
C LYS A 353 9.16 11.10 -19.41
N ASN A 354 10.48 10.94 -19.50
CA ASN A 354 11.19 10.69 -20.75
C ASN A 354 11.33 9.21 -21.13
N LYS A 355 11.53 8.32 -20.13
CA LYS A 355 11.71 6.87 -20.34
C LYS A 355 10.41 6.07 -20.15
N HIS A 356 9.40 6.67 -19.53
CA HIS A 356 8.10 6.09 -19.15
C HIS A 356 8.13 4.96 -18.10
N ILE A 357 9.20 4.15 -18.04
CA ILE A 357 9.43 3.08 -17.05
C ILE A 357 10.93 2.86 -16.78
N THR A 358 11.24 2.31 -15.61
CA THR A 358 12.56 1.72 -15.29
C THR A 358 12.46 0.19 -15.28
N PRO A 359 13.57 -0.57 -15.30
CA PRO A 359 13.51 -2.03 -15.17
C PRO A 359 12.76 -2.48 -13.90
N ALA A 360 12.87 -1.74 -12.80
CA ALA A 360 12.12 -2.02 -11.58
C ALA A 360 10.59 -1.81 -11.73
N CYS A 361 10.15 -0.99 -12.71
CA CYS A 361 8.73 -0.71 -12.95
C CYS A 361 7.96 -1.85 -13.63
N PHE A 362 8.63 -2.94 -13.99
CA PHE A 362 8.16 -4.04 -14.82
C PHE A 362 6.75 -4.58 -14.49
N ARG A 363 6.34 -4.56 -13.20
CA ARG A 363 5.02 -5.05 -12.74
C ARG A 363 4.35 -4.18 -11.69
N CYS A 364 4.69 -2.88 -11.66
CA CYS A 364 4.15 -1.98 -10.66
C CYS A 364 2.65 -1.71 -10.91
N CYS A 365 1.83 -1.92 -9.89
CA CYS A 365 0.39 -1.64 -9.97
C CYS A 365 0.04 -0.15 -10.05
N ALA A 366 1.01 0.73 -9.77
CA ALA A 366 0.87 2.18 -9.92
C ALA A 366 1.06 2.64 -11.37
N MET A 367 1.39 1.72 -12.29
CA MET A 367 1.35 1.98 -13.72
C MET A 367 -0.09 2.28 -14.13
N CYS A 368 -0.39 3.56 -14.31
CA CYS A 368 -1.70 3.99 -14.79
C CYS A 368 -1.80 3.66 -16.28
N LYS A 369 -2.85 2.94 -16.63
CA LYS A 369 -3.34 2.87 -18.00
C LYS A 369 -4.32 4.01 -18.21
N PHE A 370 -4.17 4.75 -19.31
CA PHE A 370 -5.33 5.48 -19.82
C PHE A 370 -6.39 4.46 -20.22
N LYS A 371 -7.55 4.50 -19.56
CA LYS A 371 -8.82 4.09 -20.18
C LYS A 371 -9.28 5.31 -20.97
N PHE A 372 -8.92 5.40 -22.25
CA PHE A 372 -9.64 6.22 -23.20
C PHE A 372 -10.44 5.28 -24.08
#